data_AF-A0A7X8VK70-F1
#
_entry.id   AF-A0A7X8VK70-F1
#
_cell.length_a   1.000
_cell.length_b   1.000
_cell.length_c   1.000
_cell.angle_alpha   90.00
_cell.angle_beta   90.00
_cell.angle_gamma   90.00
#
_symmetry.space_group_name_H-M   'P 1'
#
loop_
_entity.id
_entity.type
_entity.pdbx_description
1 polymer ?
#
loop_
_entity_poly.entity_id
_entity_poly.type
_entity_poly.pdbx_seq_one_letter_code
_entity_poly.pdbx_strand_id
1 'polypeptide(L)'
;MTTFSELNLPDPIVKDLRKQGITDAFPIQEAAIPDALAGRDVLGRGPTGSGKTFTFGLPMLTRLAKSGASKPGRPRGLVLVPTRELAAQ
;
A
#
# COMPACT_ATOMS: atom_id res chain seq x y z
N MET A 1 -0.49 -1.58 19.67
CA MET A 1 -0.94 -1.86 18.29
C MET A 1 -0.82 -0.56 17.54
N THR A 2 -0.17 -0.58 16.38
CA THR A 2 0.06 0.62 15.58
C THR A 2 -1.10 0.79 14.62
N THR A 3 -1.70 1.99 14.57
CA THR A 3 -2.83 2.26 13.67
C THR A 3 -2.35 2.77 12.32
N PHE A 4 -3.16 2.62 11.26
CA PHE A 4 -2.82 3.20 9.95
C PHE A 4 -2.65 4.73 9.97
N SER A 5 -3.32 5.43 10.90
CA SER A 5 -3.13 6.88 11.12
C SER A 5 -1.73 7.25 11.57
N GLU A 6 -0.99 6.33 12.20
CA GLU A 6 0.38 6.56 12.68
C GLU A 6 1.43 6.31 11.60
N LEU A 7 1.04 5.75 10.44
CA LEU A 7 1.96 5.34 9.38
C LEU A 7 2.20 6.41 8.30
N ASN A 8 1.89 7.69 8.59
CA ASN A 8 2.06 8.82 7.65
C ASN A 8 1.34 8.66 6.30
N LEU A 9 0.24 7.89 6.28
CA LEU A 9 -0.63 7.78 5.12
C LEU A 9 -1.52 9.02 4.99
N PRO A 10 -1.92 9.41 3.77
CA PRO A 10 -2.87 10.50 3.56
C PRO A 10 -4.22 10.26 4.25
N ASP A 11 -4.79 11.32 4.83
CA ASP A 11 -6.09 11.27 5.53
C ASP A 11 -7.23 10.61 4.72
N PRO A 12 -7.37 10.84 3.39
CA PRO A 12 -8.42 10.16 2.62
C PRO A 12 -8.30 8.64 2.68
N ILE A 13 -7.07 8.11 2.61
CA ILE A 13 -6.80 6.68 2.68
C ILE A 13 -7.14 6.15 4.08
N VAL A 14 -6.66 6.82 5.12
CA VAL A 14 -6.91 6.42 6.52
C VAL A 14 -8.41 6.43 6.83
N LYS A 15 -9.13 7.45 6.36
CA LYS A 15 -10.59 7.56 6.52
C LYS A 15 -11.32 6.41 5.84
N ASP A 16 -10.94 6.06 4.62
CA ASP A 16 -11.60 5.00 3.86
C ASP A 16 -11.28 3.60 4.39
N LEU A 17 -10.07 3.36 4.91
CA LEU A 17 -9.74 2.15 5.66
C LEU A 17 -10.60 2.04 6.94
N ARG A 18 -10.69 3.13 7.71
CA ARG A 18 -11.50 3.16 8.95
C ARG A 18 -12.98 2.87 8.68
N LYS A 19 -13.56 3.39 7.59
CA LYS A 19 -14.96 3.09 7.20
C LYS A 19 -15.19 1.59 6.93
N GLN A 20 -14.15 0.89 6.48
CA GLN A 20 -14.18 -0.55 6.22
C GLN A 20 -13.85 -1.38 7.48
N GLY A 21 -13.69 -0.74 8.64
CA GLY A 21 -13.29 -1.41 9.88
C GLY A 21 -11.81 -1.80 9.92
N ILE A 22 -10.99 -1.27 9.01
CA ILE A 22 -9.55 -1.53 8.94
C ILE A 22 -8.83 -0.38 9.66
N THR A 23 -8.41 -0.60 10.90
CA THR A 23 -7.79 0.42 11.77
C THR A 23 -6.35 0.09 12.12
N ASP A 24 -6.11 -1.15 12.50
CA ASP A 24 -4.84 -1.62 13.01
C ASP A 24 -3.95 -2.16 11.88
N ALA A 25 -2.70 -1.74 11.90
CA ALA A 25 -1.69 -2.22 10.99
C ALA A 25 -1.11 -3.56 11.47
N PHE A 26 -0.83 -4.45 10.52
CA PHE A 26 -0.05 -5.66 10.79
C PHE A 26 1.44 -5.33 10.93
N PRO A 27 2.24 -6.17 11.62
CA PRO A 27 3.66 -5.88 11.85
C PRO A 27 4.47 -5.58 10.59
N ILE A 28 4.19 -6.27 9.48
CA ILE A 28 4.88 -5.99 8.20
C ILE A 28 4.48 -4.64 7.60
N GLN A 29 3.24 -4.17 7.82
CA GLN A 29 2.77 -2.88 7.35
C GLN A 29 3.41 -1.76 8.14
N GLU A 30 3.45 -1.88 9.47
CA GLU A 30 4.17 -0.96 10.36
C GLU A 30 5.64 -0.83 9.95
N ALA A 31 6.31 -1.97 9.71
CA ALA A 31 7.73 -1.98 9.39
C ALA A 31 8.07 -1.42 8.00
N ALA A 32 7.17 -1.53 7.02
CA ALA A 32 7.50 -1.26 5.61
C ALA A 32 6.82 0.00 5.03
N ILE A 33 5.63 0.39 5.51
CA ILE A 33 4.88 1.52 4.92
C ILE A 33 5.65 2.84 5.02
N PRO A 34 6.24 3.23 6.17
CA PRO A 34 6.99 4.48 6.27
C PRO A 34 8.16 4.55 5.26
N ASP A 35 8.87 3.44 5.09
CA ASP A 35 10.02 3.34 4.19
C ASP A 35 9.60 3.42 2.72
N ALA A 36 8.55 2.70 2.35
CA ALA A 36 8.00 2.73 1.00
C ALA A 36 7.41 4.11 0.66
N LEU A 37 6.81 4.82 1.62
CA LEU A 37 6.33 6.20 1.45
C LEU A 37 7.47 7.19 1.25
N ALA A 38 8.60 6.97 1.92
CA ALA A 38 9.83 7.72 1.71
C ALA A 38 10.50 7.43 0.34
N GLY A 39 9.95 6.49 -0.43
CA GLY A 39 10.46 6.12 -1.76
C GLY A 39 11.68 5.19 -1.72
N ARG A 40 11.93 4.54 -0.57
CA ARG A 40 12.98 3.52 -0.45
C ARG A 40 12.52 2.21 -1.07
N ASP A 41 13.48 1.43 -1.56
CA ASP A 41 13.24 0.06 -1.98
C ASP A 41 12.99 -0.82 -0.75
N VAL A 42 11.97 -1.67 -0.81
CA VAL A 42 11.54 -2.49 0.32
C VAL A 42 11.34 -3.94 -0.11
N LEU A 43 11.91 -4.86 0.67
CA LEU A 43 11.65 -6.30 0.56
C LEU A 43 10.74 -6.75 1.70
N GLY A 44 9.43 -6.89 1.42
CA GLY A 44 8.47 -7.40 2.41
C GLY A 44 8.38 -8.92 2.36
N ARG A 45 8.93 -9.61 3.37
CA ARG A 45 8.81 -11.06 3.54
C ARG A 45 7.87 -11.38 4.70
N GLY A 46 6.86 -12.20 4.44
CA GLY A 46 5.92 -12.67 5.46
C GLY A 46 4.99 -13.74 4.91
N PRO A 47 4.30 -14.51 5.78
CA PRO A 47 3.39 -15.58 5.36
C PRO A 47 2.19 -15.03 4.56
N THR A 48 1.48 -15.89 3.84
CA THR A 48 0.19 -15.52 3.22
C THR A 48 -0.77 -15.00 4.28
N GLY A 49 -1.58 -13.99 3.95
CA GLY A 49 -2.46 -13.33 4.91
C GLY A 49 -1.78 -12.27 5.79
N SER A 50 -0.46 -12.06 5.68
CA SER A 50 0.27 -11.05 6.46
C SER A 50 -0.02 -9.59 6.06
N GLY A 51 -1.00 -9.30 5.19
CA GLY A 51 -1.35 -7.92 4.81
C GLY A 51 -0.39 -7.25 3.81
N LYS A 52 0.39 -8.04 3.05
CA LYS A 52 1.34 -7.53 2.03
C LYS A 52 0.68 -6.66 0.96
N THR A 53 -0.57 -6.94 0.59
CA THR A 53 -1.32 -6.15 -0.40
C THR A 53 -1.35 -4.67 -0.03
N PHE A 54 -1.75 -4.32 1.19
CA PHE A 54 -1.74 -2.94 1.66
C PHE A 54 -0.34 -2.41 1.94
N THR A 55 0.59 -3.30 2.35
CA THR A 55 1.98 -2.95 2.62
C THR A 55 2.63 -2.25 1.42
N PHE A 56 2.39 -2.75 0.20
CA PHE A 56 2.95 -2.17 -1.03
C PHE A 56 1.96 -1.26 -1.78
N GLY A 57 0.66 -1.59 -1.74
CA GLY A 57 -0.38 -0.88 -2.47
C GLY A 57 -0.64 0.53 -1.95
N LEU A 58 -0.72 0.71 -0.62
CA LEU A 58 -1.03 2.03 -0.05
C LEU A 58 0.10 3.06 -0.30
N PRO A 59 1.40 2.72 -0.13
CA PRO A 59 2.47 3.61 -0.53
C PRO A 59 2.48 3.92 -2.04
N MET A 60 2.23 2.92 -2.90
CA MET A 60 2.14 3.11 -4.34
C MET A 60 1.03 4.11 -4.70
N LEU A 61 -0.20 3.89 -4.21
CA LEU A 61 -1.34 4.79 -4.43
C LEU A 61 -1.06 6.21 -3.93
N THR A 62 -0.45 6.35 -2.75
CA THR A 62 -0.07 7.64 -2.17
C THR A 62 0.88 8.41 -3.09
N ARG A 63 1.91 7.75 -3.61
CA ARG A 63 2.90 8.36 -4.51
C ARG A 63 2.29 8.69 -5.87
N LEU A 64 1.42 7.84 -6.39
CA LEU A 64 0.72 8.07 -7.65
C LEU A 64 -0.23 9.28 -7.58
N ALA A 65 -0.96 9.42 -6.46
CA ALA A 65 -1.83 10.56 -6.22
C ALA A 65 -1.04 11.89 -6.13
N LYS A 66 0.13 11.88 -5.47
CA LYS A 66 1.00 13.07 -5.35
C LYS A 66 1.69 13.47 -6.66
N SER A 67 1.93 12.53 -7.57
CA SER A 67 2.67 12.77 -8.82
C SER A 67 1.80 13.17 -10.03
N GLY A 68 0.50 13.42 -9.82
CA GLY A 68 -0.42 13.94 -10.85
C GLY A 68 -1.25 12.86 -11.55
N ALA A 69 -1.73 13.14 -12.77
CA ALA A 69 -2.54 12.21 -13.56
C ALA A 69 -1.70 11.35 -14.52
N SER A 70 -2.18 10.14 -14.83
CA SER A 70 -1.60 9.29 -15.87
C SER A 70 -1.83 9.87 -17.27
N LYS A 71 -0.91 9.58 -18.20
CA LYS A 71 -1.07 9.89 -19.62
C LYS A 71 -1.38 8.61 -20.41
N PRO A 72 -2.11 8.68 -21.54
CA PRO A 72 -2.33 7.52 -22.39
C PRO A 72 -1.02 6.82 -22.77
N GLY A 73 -1.00 5.49 -22.67
CA GLY A 73 0.18 4.67 -22.97
C GLY A 73 1.37 4.82 -22.02
N ARG A 74 1.20 5.50 -20.86
CA ARG A 74 2.29 5.74 -19.90
C ARG A 74 1.88 5.31 -18.47
N PRO A 75 1.88 4.00 -18.17
CA PRO A 75 1.63 3.51 -16.82
C PRO A 75 2.72 4.05 -15.86
N ARG A 76 2.32 4.31 -14.61
CA ARG A 76 3.19 4.89 -13.58
C ARG A 76 3.49 3.93 -12.42
N GLY A 77 2.89 2.74 -12.44
CA GLY A 77 3.09 1.67 -11.48
C GLY A 77 2.83 0.33 -12.16
N LEU A 78 3.54 -0.70 -11.72
CA LEU A 78 3.42 -2.06 -12.21
C LEU A 78 3.41 -3.00 -11.01
N VAL A 79 2.39 -3.85 -10.94
CA VAL A 79 2.31 -4.95 -9.98
C VAL A 79 2.38 -6.24 -10.78
N LEU A 80 3.33 -7.10 -10.45
CA LEU A 80 3.50 -8.40 -11.07
C LEU A 80 2.99 -9.46 -10.12
N VAL A 81 2.12 -10.34 -10.62
CA VAL A 81 1.54 -11.45 -9.86
C VAL A 81 1.67 -12.75 -10.67
N PRO A 82 1.82 -13.90 -10.01
CA PRO A 82 2.08 -15.18 -10.67
C PRO A 82 0.88 -15.76 -11.42
N THR A 83 -0.35 -15.41 -11.05
CA THR A 83 -1.56 -16.01 -11.64
C THR A 83 -2.62 -14.97 -11.97
N ARG A 84 -3.54 -15.33 -12.88
CA ARG A 84 -4.64 -14.45 -13.31
C ARG A 84 -5.66 -14.21 -12.22
N GLU A 85 -5.91 -15.22 -11.40
CA GLU A 85 -6.86 -15.17 -10.29
C GLU A 85 -6.38 -14.16 -9.25
N LEU A 86 -5.08 -14.13 -8.96
CA LEU A 86 -4.50 -13.13 -8.05
C LEU A 86 -4.49 -11.73 -8.67
N ALA A 87 -4.42 -11.61 -10.00
CA ALA A 87 -4.53 -10.32 -10.67
C ALA A 87 -5.95 -9.73 -10.61
N ALA A 88 -6.97 -10.56 -10.42
CA ALA A 88 -8.37 -10.16 -10.36
C ALA A 88 -8.87 -9.84 -8.94
N GLN A 89 -8.11 -10.19 -7.90
CA GLN A 89 -8.38 -9.87 -6.49
C GLN A 89 -8.15 -8.38 -6.19
#